data_AF-A0AAN6ZM84-F1
#
_entry.id   AF-A0AAN6ZM84-F1
#
_cell.length_a   1.000
_cell.length_b   1.000
_cell.length_c   1.000
_cell.angle_alpha   90.00
_cell.angle_beta   90.00
_cell.angle_gamma   90.00
#
_symmetry.space_group_name_H-M   'P 1'
#
loop_
_entity.id
_entity.type
_entity.pdbx_description
1 polymer ?
#
loop_
_entity_poly.entity_id
_entity_poly.type
_entity_poly.pdbx_seq_one_letter_code
_entity_poly.pdbx_strand_id
1 'polypeptide(L)'
;MASATVRVLARGSYYVHPQEVGRLINTVGTAANSEHWTPAVLLSVQDSGFASEHAQMALDDFVRRDDVFCDDFTSAVILQPSPGVDIAPALAHDSLAQGPYFIHGKSIHQAWKLYEDELGAFVVPVMADDVVNPTRAYNELYPPRTSSADYVTKLTQLGAIIVGKTKMSAFASAEEPTDQWVDYHCPFNPRGDTYQTPSCSSTGAASGSIRLPAAFNGLFGLRTSYGIASRQGIVPSCK
;
A
#
# COMPACT_ATOMS: atom_id res chain seq x y z
N MET A 1 8.86 13.34 10.10
CA MET A 1 8.26 12.28 9.26
C MET A 1 9.34 11.78 8.32
N ALA A 2 9.48 10.46 8.14
CA ALA A 2 10.40 9.93 7.14
C ALA A 2 9.85 10.28 5.73
N SER A 3 10.69 10.85 4.88
CA SER A 3 10.30 11.18 3.50
C SER A 3 9.95 9.91 2.72
N ALA A 4 8.82 9.93 2.01
CA ALA A 4 8.41 8.84 1.13
C ALA A 4 9.48 8.61 0.05
N THR A 5 10.01 7.40 -0.04
CA THR A 5 11.04 7.05 -1.03
C THR A 5 10.40 6.19 -2.13
N VAL A 6 10.45 6.68 -3.37
CA VAL A 6 9.98 5.96 -4.56
C VAL A 6 11.15 5.61 -5.45
N ARG A 7 11.16 4.39 -6.00
CA ARG A 7 12.16 3.87 -6.94
C ARG A 7 11.46 3.39 -8.20
N VAL A 8 12.00 3.76 -9.35
CA VAL A 8 11.51 3.28 -10.65
C VAL A 8 12.41 2.12 -11.07
N LEU A 9 11.81 0.96 -11.28
CA LEU A 9 12.42 -0.25 -11.80
C LEU A 9 11.78 -0.60 -13.15
N ALA A 10 12.28 -1.63 -13.84
CA ALA A 10 11.82 -2.02 -15.17
C ALA A 10 10.30 -2.28 -15.26
N ARG A 11 9.68 -2.76 -14.17
CA ARG A 11 8.25 -3.13 -14.11
C ARG A 11 7.35 -2.03 -13.51
N GLY A 12 7.90 -0.84 -13.24
CA GLY A 12 7.14 0.32 -12.77
C GLY A 12 7.72 0.99 -11.53
N SER A 13 6.86 1.69 -10.80
CA SER A 13 7.24 2.44 -9.59
C SER A 13 7.04 1.61 -8.34
N TYR A 14 7.97 1.73 -7.40
CA TYR A 14 7.98 1.00 -6.13
C TYR A 14 8.16 1.98 -4.98
N TYR A 15 7.28 1.91 -4.00
CA TYR A 15 7.44 2.58 -2.72
C TYR A 15 8.32 1.73 -1.81
N VAL A 16 9.34 2.36 -1.24
CA VAL A 16 10.21 1.74 -0.25
C VAL A 16 9.64 2.00 1.13
N HIS A 17 9.24 0.93 1.82
CA HIS A 17 8.67 1.04 3.14
C HIS A 17 9.67 1.67 4.13
N PRO A 18 9.30 2.72 4.89
CA PRO A 18 10.26 3.47 5.71
C PRO A 18 10.74 2.68 6.94
N GLN A 19 9.97 1.72 7.42
CA GLN A 19 10.36 0.85 8.53
C GLN A 19 11.40 -0.17 8.08
N GLU A 20 12.52 -0.23 8.79
CA GLU A 20 13.50 -1.32 8.70
C GLU A 20 12.84 -2.60 9.21
N VAL A 21 12.82 -3.64 8.38
CA VAL A 21 12.26 -4.96 8.74
C VAL A 21 13.35 -5.95 9.15
N GLY A 22 14.57 -5.74 8.69
CA GLY A 22 15.72 -6.54 9.10
C GLY A 22 17.04 -5.84 8.85
N ARG A 23 18.11 -6.37 9.42
CA ARG A 23 19.46 -5.83 9.28
C ARG A 23 20.47 -6.89 8.89
N LEU A 24 21.31 -6.59 7.91
CA LEU A 24 22.42 -7.42 7.47
C LEU A 24 23.60 -7.30 8.45
N ILE A 25 23.97 -8.39 9.13
CA ILE A 25 25.03 -8.36 10.17
C ILE A 25 26.41 -8.72 9.60
N ASN A 26 26.49 -9.69 8.67
CA ASN A 26 27.73 -10.35 8.26
C ASN A 26 27.97 -10.36 6.73
N THR A 27 27.60 -9.29 6.02
CA THR A 27 27.70 -9.24 4.55
C THR A 27 29.12 -9.21 4.00
N VAL A 28 29.46 -10.20 3.16
CA VAL A 28 30.56 -10.15 2.20
C VAL A 28 29.96 -9.72 0.85
N GLY A 29 29.94 -8.42 0.55
CA GLY A 29 29.37 -7.91 -0.70
C GLY A 29 29.25 -6.38 -0.77
N THR A 30 29.31 -5.84 -1.99
CA THR A 30 29.33 -4.40 -2.28
C THR A 30 28.01 -3.68 -1.95
N ALA A 31 26.88 -4.38 -1.96
CA ALA A 31 25.56 -3.79 -1.71
C ALA A 31 25.40 -3.21 -0.29
N ALA A 32 26.01 -3.86 0.72
CA ALA A 32 25.89 -3.46 2.12
C ALA A 32 26.67 -2.18 2.49
N ASN A 33 27.57 -1.75 1.61
CA ASN A 33 28.40 -0.55 1.79
C ASN A 33 27.93 0.61 0.92
N SER A 34 26.84 0.44 0.15
CA SER A 34 26.32 1.50 -0.71
C SER A 34 25.32 2.39 0.05
N GLU A 35 25.44 3.70 -0.14
CA GLU A 35 24.42 4.67 0.30
C GLU A 35 23.21 4.70 -0.66
N HIS A 36 23.21 3.87 -1.70
CA HIS A 36 22.14 3.78 -2.67
C HIS A 36 21.16 2.66 -2.30
N TRP A 37 19.89 2.87 -2.65
CA TRP A 37 18.87 1.85 -2.49
C TRP A 37 19.09 0.76 -3.54
N THR A 38 19.39 -0.45 -3.09
CA THR A 38 19.64 -1.60 -3.95
C THR A 38 18.44 -2.54 -3.91
N PRO A 39 17.77 -2.81 -5.04
CA PRO A 39 16.72 -3.83 -5.09
C PRO A 39 17.35 -5.22 -4.87
N ALA A 40 16.72 -6.02 -4.03
CA ALA A 40 17.22 -7.33 -3.64
C ALA A 40 16.08 -8.34 -3.50
N VAL A 41 16.39 -9.62 -3.64
CA VAL A 41 15.46 -10.71 -3.38
C VAL A 41 15.97 -11.56 -2.23
N LEU A 42 15.08 -11.85 -1.29
CA LEU A 42 15.34 -12.72 -0.16
C LEU A 42 14.78 -14.11 -0.45
N LEU A 43 15.62 -15.13 -0.35
CA LEU A 43 15.27 -16.53 -0.53
C LEU A 43 15.45 -17.31 0.77
N SER A 44 14.48 -18.16 1.09
CA SER A 44 14.59 -19.06 2.24
C SER A 44 15.30 -20.36 1.85
N VAL A 45 16.37 -20.70 2.58
CA VAL A 45 17.16 -21.91 2.44
C VAL A 45 16.62 -22.93 3.44
N GLN A 46 15.98 -24.00 2.95
CA GLN A 46 15.39 -25.01 3.84
C GLN A 46 16.36 -26.16 4.18
N ASP A 47 17.38 -26.41 3.35
CA ASP A 47 18.27 -27.58 3.48
C ASP A 47 19.74 -27.26 3.16
N SER A 48 20.64 -28.11 3.65
CA SER A 48 22.10 -28.06 3.38
C SER A 48 22.48 -28.33 1.91
N GLY A 49 21.52 -28.72 1.07
CA GLY A 49 21.67 -28.97 -0.37
C GLY A 49 21.30 -27.80 -1.29
N PHE A 50 21.12 -26.59 -0.75
CA PHE A 50 20.73 -25.43 -1.55
C PHE A 50 21.80 -25.02 -2.57
N ALA A 51 21.65 -25.52 -3.79
CA ALA A 51 22.43 -25.17 -4.97
C ALA A 51 21.84 -23.99 -5.79
N SER A 52 22.61 -23.51 -6.76
CA SER A 52 22.20 -22.43 -7.70
C SER A 52 20.93 -22.76 -8.49
N GLU A 53 20.67 -24.04 -8.77
CA GLU A 53 19.46 -24.49 -9.46
C GLU A 53 18.19 -24.17 -8.64
N HIS A 54 18.23 -24.38 -7.32
CA HIS A 54 17.09 -24.06 -6.45
C HIS A 54 16.84 -22.55 -6.37
N ALA A 55 17.90 -21.75 -6.36
CA ALA A 55 17.77 -20.30 -6.42
C ALA A 55 17.11 -19.87 -7.73
N GLN A 56 17.55 -20.42 -8.87
CA GLN A 56 16.95 -20.12 -10.18
C GLN A 56 15.47 -20.54 -10.22
N MET A 57 15.14 -21.73 -9.72
CA MET A 57 13.74 -22.18 -9.65
C MET A 57 12.85 -21.26 -8.81
N ALA A 58 13.37 -20.72 -7.70
CA ALA A 58 12.64 -19.76 -6.88
C ALA A 58 12.43 -18.43 -7.61
N LEU A 59 13.45 -17.92 -8.31
CA LEU A 59 13.34 -16.72 -9.14
C LEU A 59 12.32 -16.91 -10.27
N ASP A 60 12.36 -18.06 -10.96
CA ASP A 60 11.40 -18.39 -12.01
C ASP A 60 9.96 -18.49 -11.48
N ASP A 61 9.77 -18.94 -10.23
CA ASP A 61 8.44 -18.92 -9.58
C ASP A 61 7.98 -17.49 -9.26
N PHE A 62 8.88 -16.63 -8.78
CA PHE A 62 8.57 -15.21 -8.55
C PHE A 62 8.17 -14.51 -9.85
N VAL A 63 8.93 -14.69 -10.94
CA VAL A 63 8.58 -14.11 -12.25
C VAL A 63 7.16 -14.53 -12.68
N ARG A 64 6.76 -15.77 -12.37
CA ARG A 64 5.46 -16.31 -12.77
C ARG A 64 4.30 -15.86 -11.89
N ARG A 65 4.51 -15.74 -10.56
CA ARG A 65 3.43 -15.59 -9.58
C ARG A 65 3.41 -14.25 -8.85
N ASP A 66 4.56 -13.62 -8.72
CA ASP A 66 4.73 -12.39 -7.94
C ASP A 66 4.66 -11.19 -8.90
N ASP A 67 3.64 -10.37 -8.72
CA ASP A 67 3.40 -9.17 -9.49
C ASP A 67 4.29 -8.00 -9.04
N VAL A 68 4.86 -8.06 -7.82
CA VAL A 68 5.84 -7.12 -7.28
C VAL A 68 7.23 -7.42 -7.85
N PHE A 69 7.62 -8.69 -7.97
CA PHE A 69 8.95 -9.07 -8.45
C PHE A 69 9.24 -8.59 -9.89
N CYS A 70 10.49 -8.22 -10.15
CA CYS A 70 11.04 -7.95 -11.48
C CYS A 70 12.54 -8.25 -11.47
N ASP A 71 13.14 -8.44 -12.65
CA ASP A 71 14.54 -8.87 -12.77
C ASP A 71 15.53 -7.90 -12.10
N ASP A 72 15.19 -6.62 -11.94
CA ASP A 72 16.03 -5.67 -11.21
C ASP A 72 16.27 -6.09 -9.75
N PHE A 73 15.34 -6.82 -9.11
CA PHE A 73 15.52 -7.36 -7.76
C PHE A 73 16.58 -8.45 -7.67
N THR A 74 17.04 -9.01 -8.78
CA THR A 74 18.18 -9.95 -8.78
C THR A 74 19.53 -9.25 -8.67
N SER A 75 19.57 -7.91 -8.55
CA SER A 75 20.81 -7.15 -8.31
C SER A 75 21.53 -7.60 -7.04
N ALA A 76 20.78 -8.06 -6.04
CA ALA A 76 21.33 -8.73 -4.86
C ALA A 76 20.42 -9.89 -4.44
N VAL A 77 21.00 -11.05 -4.16
CA VAL A 77 20.27 -12.22 -3.64
C VAL A 77 20.72 -12.47 -2.20
N ILE A 78 19.76 -12.43 -1.27
CA ILE A 78 19.96 -12.70 0.15
C ILE A 78 19.44 -14.11 0.45
N LEU A 79 20.26 -14.95 1.10
CA LEU A 79 19.88 -16.31 1.49
C LEU A 79 19.68 -16.41 3.01
N GLN A 80 18.54 -16.95 3.45
CA GLN A 80 18.18 -17.11 4.88
C GLN A 80 17.65 -18.52 5.21
N PRO A 81 18.17 -19.28 6.20
CA PRO A 81 19.33 -18.98 7.04
C PRO A 81 20.62 -19.43 6.35
N SER A 82 21.58 -18.53 6.20
CA SER A 82 22.94 -18.89 5.78
C SER A 82 23.91 -18.55 6.90
N PRO A 83 24.87 -19.42 7.25
CA PRO A 83 25.95 -19.07 8.18
C PRO A 83 26.66 -17.81 7.66
N GLY A 84 26.68 -16.73 8.46
CA GLY A 84 27.24 -15.45 8.04
C GLY A 84 26.28 -14.51 7.29
N VAL A 85 24.99 -14.80 7.22
CA VAL A 85 23.95 -13.82 6.88
C VAL A 85 22.90 -13.85 7.99
N ASP A 86 23.26 -13.30 9.14
CA ASP A 86 22.29 -13.08 10.21
C ASP A 86 21.48 -11.84 9.85
N ILE A 87 20.22 -12.06 9.44
CA ILE A 87 19.23 -11.00 9.42
C ILE A 87 18.73 -10.88 10.85
N ALA A 88 19.15 -9.85 11.57
CA ALA A 88 18.45 -9.49 12.81
C ALA A 88 17.08 -8.93 12.39
N PRO A 89 15.97 -9.60 12.69
CA PRO A 89 14.65 -9.04 12.45
C PRO A 89 14.53 -7.80 13.32
N ALA A 90 14.16 -6.67 12.72
CA ALA A 90 13.90 -5.44 13.48
C ALA A 90 12.49 -5.47 14.12
N LEU A 91 11.67 -6.45 13.73
CA LEU A 91 10.30 -6.67 14.19
C LEU A 91 10.19 -8.04 14.88
N ALA A 92 9.13 -8.25 15.67
CA ALA A 92 8.91 -9.41 16.53
C ALA A 92 8.69 -10.77 15.82
N HIS A 93 9.19 -10.93 14.59
CA HIS A 93 9.13 -12.16 13.81
C HIS A 93 10.52 -12.79 13.70
N ASP A 94 10.60 -14.10 13.92
CA ASP A 94 11.88 -14.84 13.93
C ASP A 94 12.57 -14.93 12.56
N SER A 95 11.84 -14.66 11.47
CA SER A 95 12.38 -14.66 10.09
C SER A 95 11.62 -13.69 9.17
N LEU A 96 12.27 -13.24 8.11
CA LEU A 96 11.62 -12.46 7.05
C LEU A 96 11.00 -13.41 6.01
N ALA A 97 9.88 -12.99 5.43
CA ALA A 97 9.29 -13.70 4.31
C ALA A 97 10.23 -13.66 3.09
N GLN A 98 10.23 -14.71 2.28
CA GLN A 98 10.91 -14.66 0.98
C GLN A 98 10.20 -13.67 0.04
N GLY A 99 10.96 -12.98 -0.81
CA GLY A 99 10.40 -12.03 -1.78
C GLY A 99 11.28 -10.81 -2.05
N PRO A 100 10.73 -9.80 -2.74
CA PRO A 100 11.45 -8.57 -3.11
C PRO A 100 11.57 -7.57 -1.95
N TYR A 101 12.76 -7.00 -1.79
CA TYR A 101 13.13 -6.02 -0.77
C TYR A 101 14.04 -4.94 -1.36
N PHE A 102 14.21 -3.84 -0.61
CA PHE A 102 15.25 -2.85 -0.85
C PHE A 102 16.26 -2.84 0.29
N ILE A 103 17.53 -2.74 -0.06
CA ILE A 103 18.65 -2.62 0.88
C ILE A 103 19.18 -1.19 0.83
N HIS A 104 19.43 -0.60 2.00
CA HIS A 104 20.13 0.68 2.13
C HIS A 104 21.16 0.58 3.25
N GLY A 105 22.44 0.65 2.90
CA GLY A 105 23.51 0.23 3.81
C GLY A 105 23.26 -1.18 4.32
N LYS A 106 23.00 -1.34 5.62
CA LYS A 106 22.71 -2.64 6.24
C LYS A 106 21.21 -2.89 6.49
N SER A 107 20.36 -1.90 6.24
CA SER A 107 18.93 -1.97 6.55
C SER A 107 18.14 -2.58 5.38
N ILE A 108 17.22 -3.48 5.70
CA ILE A 108 16.31 -4.15 4.76
C ILE A 108 14.92 -3.53 4.92
N HIS A 109 14.30 -3.18 3.79
CA HIS A 109 13.00 -2.52 3.71
C HIS A 109 12.11 -3.24 2.70
N GLN A 110 10.80 -3.32 2.97
CA GLN A 110 9.85 -3.95 2.05
C GLN A 110 9.71 -3.13 0.75
N ALA A 111 9.59 -3.84 -0.37
CA ALA A 111 9.27 -3.26 -1.67
C ALA A 111 7.76 -3.33 -1.91
N TRP A 112 7.11 -2.17 -2.07
CA TRP A 112 5.68 -2.10 -2.35
C TRP A 112 5.48 -1.58 -3.76
N LYS A 113 4.91 -2.40 -4.65
CA LYS A 113 4.65 -1.96 -6.03
C LYS A 113 3.52 -0.92 -6.03
N LEU A 114 3.76 0.19 -6.72
CA LEU A 114 2.77 1.22 -6.97
C LEU A 114 2.06 0.93 -8.28
N TYR A 115 0.75 0.96 -8.23
CA TYR A 115 -0.12 0.83 -9.40
C TYR A 115 -0.66 2.20 -9.79
N GLU A 116 -0.80 2.42 -11.09
CA GLU A 116 -1.46 3.61 -11.61
C GLU A 116 -2.94 3.59 -11.20
N ASP A 117 -3.48 4.76 -10.86
CA ASP A 117 -4.89 4.92 -10.51
C ASP A 117 -5.76 5.08 -11.77
N GLU A 118 -5.79 4.07 -12.62
CA GLU A 118 -6.51 4.10 -13.91
C GLU A 118 -8.01 4.35 -13.74
N LEU A 119 -8.58 3.93 -12.61
CA LEU A 119 -9.99 4.10 -12.29
C LEU A 119 -10.30 5.45 -11.63
N GLY A 120 -9.28 6.26 -11.32
CA GLY A 120 -9.41 7.52 -10.61
C GLY A 120 -10.08 7.36 -9.25
N ALA A 121 -9.75 6.30 -8.51
CA ALA A 121 -10.30 5.97 -7.21
C ALA A 121 -9.82 6.90 -6.09
N PHE A 122 -8.68 7.58 -6.26
CA PHE A 122 -8.08 8.45 -5.25
C PHE A 122 -8.35 9.94 -5.49
N VAL A 123 -8.55 10.69 -4.40
CA VAL A 123 -8.54 12.17 -4.41
C VAL A 123 -7.10 12.67 -4.34
N VAL A 124 -6.25 11.99 -3.56
CA VAL A 124 -4.81 12.27 -3.42
C VAL A 124 -4.07 10.93 -3.28
N PRO A 125 -3.05 10.64 -4.12
CA PRO A 125 -2.39 9.34 -4.19
C PRO A 125 -1.20 9.15 -3.22
N VAL A 126 -0.83 10.14 -2.40
CA VAL A 126 0.23 9.97 -1.37
C VAL A 126 -0.12 10.82 -0.15
N MET A 127 0.25 10.35 1.04
CA MET A 127 0.20 11.09 2.31
C MET A 127 0.70 12.53 2.14
N ALA A 128 -0.24 13.46 1.98
CA ALA A 128 0.01 14.88 2.04
C ALA A 128 -0.65 15.44 3.28
N ASP A 129 0.09 16.33 3.95
CA ASP A 129 -0.36 17.25 4.98
C ASP A 129 -1.56 18.13 4.52
N ASP A 130 -1.95 18.02 3.25
CA ASP A 130 -3.10 18.68 2.65
C ASP A 130 -4.34 17.75 2.65
N VAL A 131 -5.30 18.15 3.47
CA VAL A 131 -6.56 17.45 3.72
C VAL A 131 -7.59 17.91 2.69
N VAL A 132 -7.50 17.38 1.46
CA VAL A 132 -8.51 17.65 0.44
C VAL A 132 -9.69 16.71 0.65
N ASN A 133 -10.82 17.28 1.07
CA ASN A 133 -12.15 16.66 0.96
C ASN A 133 -12.58 16.74 -0.52
N PRO A 134 -13.28 15.74 -1.09
CA PRO A 134 -13.85 15.83 -2.44
C PRO A 134 -14.97 16.88 -2.60
N THR A 135 -14.95 17.95 -1.80
CA THR A 135 -15.80 19.13 -1.94
C THR A 135 -14.92 20.38 -1.85
N ARG A 136 -14.91 21.20 -2.91
CA ARG A 136 -14.14 22.46 -2.96
C ARG A 136 -14.59 23.42 -1.87
N ALA A 137 -15.90 23.56 -1.70
CA ALA A 137 -16.48 24.39 -0.65
C ALA A 137 -16.06 23.97 0.77
N TYR A 138 -15.85 22.66 1.03
CA TYR A 138 -15.35 22.22 2.33
C TYR A 138 -13.90 22.67 2.55
N ASN A 139 -13.06 22.53 1.52
CA ASN A 139 -11.65 22.90 1.59
C ASN A 139 -11.45 24.42 1.73
N GLU A 140 -12.36 25.22 1.19
CA GLU A 140 -12.37 26.68 1.35
C GLU A 140 -12.80 27.11 2.76
N LEU A 141 -13.77 26.40 3.36
CA LEU A 141 -14.34 26.76 4.66
C LEU A 141 -13.56 26.21 5.86
N TYR A 142 -12.88 25.07 5.69
CA TYR A 142 -12.21 24.38 6.77
C TYR A 142 -10.72 24.23 6.48
N PRO A 143 -9.83 24.68 7.39
CA PRO A 143 -8.41 24.42 7.23
C PRO A 143 -8.12 22.91 7.32
N PRO A 144 -6.94 22.47 6.84
CA PRO A 144 -6.50 21.11 7.00
C PRO A 144 -6.59 20.63 8.45
N ARG A 145 -7.06 19.39 8.64
CA ARG A 145 -7.15 18.77 9.97
C ARG A 145 -5.75 18.50 10.50
N THR A 146 -5.51 18.89 11.76
CA THR A 146 -4.25 18.67 12.46
C THR A 146 -4.20 17.36 13.24
N SER A 147 -5.28 16.59 13.25
CA SER A 147 -5.37 15.30 13.93
C SER A 147 -6.16 14.28 13.11
N SER A 148 -5.74 13.02 13.24
CA SER A 148 -6.38 11.86 12.60
C SER A 148 -7.60 11.38 13.39
N ALA A 149 -8.57 10.78 12.69
CA ALA A 149 -9.68 10.07 13.31
C ALA A 149 -9.19 8.86 14.13
N ASP A 150 -9.92 8.48 15.18
CA ASP A 150 -9.53 7.38 16.08
C ASP A 150 -9.21 6.08 15.33
N TYR A 151 -9.98 5.79 14.26
CA TYR A 151 -9.76 4.63 13.41
C TYR A 151 -8.42 4.66 12.68
N VAL A 152 -8.07 5.81 12.10
CA VAL A 152 -6.80 5.99 11.39
C VAL A 152 -5.65 5.85 12.38
N THR A 153 -5.77 6.46 13.56
CA THR A 153 -4.77 6.34 14.64
C THR A 153 -4.61 4.88 15.08
N LYS A 154 -5.71 4.16 15.32
CA LYS A 154 -5.68 2.74 15.71
C LYS A 154 -5.05 1.86 14.64
N LEU A 155 -5.43 2.05 13.37
CA LEU A 155 -4.83 1.30 12.26
C LEU A 155 -3.34 1.56 12.15
N THR A 156 -2.92 2.82 12.25
CA THR A 156 -1.51 3.21 12.20
C THR A 156 -0.71 2.63 13.36
N GLN A 157 -1.28 2.62 14.57
CA GLN A 157 -0.66 1.98 15.76
C GLN A 157 -0.51 0.47 15.61
N LEU A 158 -1.41 -0.17 14.85
CA LEU A 158 -1.32 -1.59 14.49
C LEU A 158 -0.37 -1.86 13.31
N GLY A 159 0.34 -0.84 12.82
CA GLY A 159 1.30 -0.96 11.72
C GLY A 159 0.71 -0.76 10.32
N ALA A 160 -0.56 -0.35 10.20
CA ALA A 160 -1.11 -0.02 8.89
C ALA A 160 -0.48 1.26 8.34
N ILE A 161 -0.20 1.28 7.03
CA ILE A 161 0.21 2.48 6.32
C ILE A 161 -0.96 2.99 5.49
N ILE A 162 -1.24 4.28 5.66
CA ILE A 162 -2.21 4.97 4.82
C ILE A 162 -1.52 5.37 3.52
N VAL A 163 -1.98 4.79 2.42
CA VAL A 163 -1.41 5.03 1.08
C VAL A 163 -2.06 6.19 0.34
N GLY A 164 -3.30 6.55 0.71
CA GLY A 164 -4.02 7.65 0.06
C GLY A 164 -5.43 7.84 0.61
N LYS A 165 -6.13 8.85 0.08
CA LYS A 165 -7.54 9.13 0.38
C LYS A 165 -8.40 8.85 -0.85
N THR A 166 -9.43 8.02 -0.71
CA THR A 166 -10.32 7.61 -1.80
C THR A 166 -11.44 8.62 -2.07
N LYS A 167 -11.93 8.68 -3.31
CA LYS A 167 -13.04 9.57 -3.70
C LYS A 167 -14.35 9.14 -3.05
N MET A 168 -15.17 10.13 -2.72
CA MET A 168 -16.56 9.96 -2.29
C MET A 168 -17.42 11.10 -2.85
N SER A 169 -18.74 10.90 -2.91
CA SER A 169 -19.69 11.98 -3.21
C SER A 169 -19.64 13.07 -2.12
N ALA A 170 -20.03 14.30 -2.48
CA ALA A 170 -19.89 15.43 -1.56
C ALA A 170 -20.62 15.18 -0.25
N PHE A 171 -19.95 15.39 0.89
CA PHE A 171 -20.49 15.13 2.23
C PHE A 171 -21.11 13.72 2.44
N ALA A 172 -20.65 12.73 1.67
CA ALA A 172 -21.22 11.39 1.63
C ALA A 172 -22.71 11.35 1.25
N SER A 173 -23.17 12.32 0.44
CA SER A 173 -24.53 12.44 -0.08
C SER A 173 -24.91 11.30 -1.02
N ALA A 174 -26.20 11.14 -1.30
CA ALA A 174 -26.71 10.14 -2.24
C ALA A 174 -26.59 10.57 -3.71
N GLU A 175 -25.58 11.36 -4.07
CA GLU A 175 -25.34 11.80 -5.46
C GLU A 175 -25.27 10.63 -6.44
N GLU A 176 -25.96 10.75 -7.56
CA GLU A 176 -25.94 9.80 -8.67
C GLU A 176 -24.65 9.98 -9.51
N PRO A 177 -23.75 8.98 -9.55
CA PRO A 177 -22.60 9.01 -10.44
C PRO A 177 -23.01 8.63 -11.87
N THR A 178 -22.61 9.34 -12.92
CA THR A 178 -21.75 10.55 -12.98
C THR A 178 -22.53 11.88 -13.01
N ASP A 179 -23.85 11.86 -13.05
CA ASP A 179 -24.70 13.03 -13.35
C ASP A 179 -24.58 14.16 -12.32
N GLN A 180 -24.52 13.82 -11.03
CA GLN A 180 -24.63 14.81 -9.95
C GLN A 180 -23.27 15.22 -9.35
N TRP A 181 -22.16 14.65 -9.82
CA TRP A 181 -20.82 14.92 -9.31
C TRP A 181 -20.19 16.13 -10.02
N VAL A 182 -20.15 17.28 -9.34
CA VAL A 182 -19.71 18.55 -9.94
C VAL A 182 -18.22 18.85 -9.70
N ASP A 183 -17.72 18.65 -8.47
CA ASP A 183 -16.36 19.09 -8.10
C ASP A 183 -15.25 18.16 -8.61
N TYR A 184 -15.52 16.86 -8.60
CA TYR A 184 -14.61 15.79 -9.02
C TYR A 184 -15.40 14.75 -9.81
N HIS A 185 -14.83 14.22 -10.88
CA HIS A 185 -15.45 13.09 -11.57
C HIS A 185 -15.43 11.84 -10.71
N CYS A 186 -16.55 11.10 -10.72
CA CYS A 186 -16.63 9.83 -10.02
C CYS A 186 -15.62 8.82 -10.60
N PRO A 187 -15.09 7.90 -9.77
CA PRO A 187 -14.29 6.79 -10.25
C PRO A 187 -15.03 5.93 -11.27
N PHE A 188 -14.28 5.19 -12.10
CA PHE A 188 -14.84 4.14 -12.93
C PHE A 188 -15.04 2.86 -12.12
N ASN A 189 -16.15 2.15 -12.35
CA ASN A 189 -16.34 0.80 -11.83
C ASN A 189 -15.46 -0.16 -12.67
N PRO A 190 -14.62 -1.03 -12.08
CA PRO A 190 -13.84 -2.00 -12.87
C PRO A 190 -14.71 -3.07 -13.55
N ARG A 191 -16.02 -3.13 -13.27
CA ARG A 191 -16.99 -4.05 -13.88
C ARG A 191 -17.80 -3.40 -15.00
N GLY A 192 -18.45 -4.25 -15.79
CA GLY A 192 -19.32 -3.81 -16.90
C GLY A 192 -18.56 -2.95 -17.89
N ASP A 193 -17.34 -3.37 -18.24
CA ASP A 193 -16.45 -2.68 -19.18
C ASP A 193 -16.25 -1.19 -18.86
N THR A 194 -16.22 -0.84 -17.57
CA THR A 194 -16.13 0.53 -17.03
C THR A 194 -17.37 1.42 -17.13
N TYR A 195 -18.47 0.93 -17.73
CA TYR A 195 -19.73 1.68 -17.88
C TYR A 195 -20.76 1.41 -16.78
N GLN A 196 -20.52 0.43 -15.92
CA GLN A 196 -21.39 0.20 -14.78
C GLN A 196 -21.25 1.32 -13.75
N THR A 197 -22.35 1.77 -13.17
CA THR A 197 -22.27 2.74 -12.07
C THR A 197 -21.48 2.16 -10.90
N PRO A 198 -20.55 2.93 -10.28
CA PRO A 198 -19.82 2.49 -9.10
C PRO A 198 -20.61 2.70 -7.80
N SER A 199 -21.85 3.22 -7.88
CA SER A 199 -22.70 3.63 -6.76
C SER A 199 -22.09 4.74 -5.88
N CYS A 200 -22.83 5.22 -4.88
CA CYS A 200 -22.43 6.23 -3.91
C CYS A 200 -22.56 5.69 -2.46
N SER A 201 -21.99 6.33 -1.44
CA SER A 201 -21.15 7.52 -1.48
C SER A 201 -19.66 7.27 -1.45
N SER A 202 -19.15 6.18 -0.87
CA SER A 202 -17.70 5.89 -0.84
C SER A 202 -17.27 5.05 -2.03
N THR A 203 -17.40 5.68 -3.19
CA THR A 203 -17.18 5.12 -4.52
C THR A 203 -15.74 4.69 -4.76
N GLY A 204 -14.76 5.53 -4.41
CA GLY A 204 -13.33 5.20 -4.60
C GLY A 204 -12.84 4.10 -3.68
N ALA A 205 -13.43 3.97 -2.49
CA ALA A 205 -13.16 2.85 -1.59
C ALA A 205 -13.97 1.59 -1.95
N ALA A 206 -14.94 1.73 -2.87
CA ALA A 206 -16.03 0.79 -3.11
C ALA A 206 -16.66 0.24 -1.80
N SER A 207 -16.68 1.07 -0.73
CA SER A 207 -17.00 0.64 0.64
C SER A 207 -17.60 1.73 1.55
N GLY A 208 -18.70 2.38 1.12
CA GLY A 208 -19.53 3.29 1.96
C GLY A 208 -20.97 3.29 1.48
N SER A 209 -21.97 3.75 2.26
CA SER A 209 -23.29 3.09 2.19
C SER A 209 -23.10 1.57 2.10
N ILE A 210 -22.12 1.07 2.88
CA ILE A 210 -21.03 0.12 2.55
C ILE A 210 -21.36 -1.02 1.59
N ARG A 211 -22.62 -1.46 1.62
CA ARG A 211 -23.18 -2.56 0.86
C ARG A 211 -23.39 -2.26 -0.62
N LEU A 212 -23.85 -1.06 -1.00
CA LEU A 212 -24.22 -0.78 -2.40
C LEU A 212 -22.99 -0.64 -3.32
N PRO A 213 -22.02 0.25 -3.06
CA PRO A 213 -20.77 0.26 -3.81
C PRO A 213 -20.06 -1.09 -3.79
N ALA A 214 -20.02 -1.79 -2.65
CA ALA A 214 -19.43 -3.12 -2.61
C ALA A 214 -20.16 -4.10 -3.55
N ALA A 215 -21.51 -4.14 -3.55
CA ALA A 215 -22.27 -5.01 -4.43
C ALA A 215 -22.05 -4.70 -5.93
N PHE A 216 -22.01 -3.43 -6.31
CA PHE A 216 -21.85 -3.01 -7.70
C PHE A 216 -20.44 -3.26 -8.23
N ASN A 217 -19.42 -3.24 -7.36
CA ASN A 217 -18.04 -3.60 -7.68
C ASN A 217 -17.74 -5.09 -7.37
N GLY A 218 -18.77 -5.82 -6.89
CA GLY A 218 -18.75 -7.16 -6.28
C GLY A 218 -17.57 -7.46 -5.38
N LEU A 219 -17.41 -6.59 -4.40
CA LEU A 219 -16.59 -6.73 -3.21
C LEU A 219 -17.46 -7.11 -2.01
N PHE A 220 -16.80 -7.49 -0.93
CA PHE A 220 -17.45 -7.64 0.37
C PHE A 220 -17.47 -6.29 1.10
N GLY A 221 -18.64 -5.90 1.62
CA GLY A 221 -18.80 -4.68 2.40
C GLY A 221 -19.27 -4.98 3.83
N LEU A 222 -18.45 -4.68 4.83
CA LEU A 222 -18.79 -4.89 6.24
C LEU A 222 -19.39 -3.63 6.87
N ARG A 223 -20.69 -3.65 7.14
CA ARG A 223 -21.35 -2.65 8.00
C ARG A 223 -21.46 -3.19 9.42
N THR A 224 -20.65 -2.67 10.33
CA THR A 224 -20.67 -3.07 11.74
C THR A 224 -21.92 -2.57 12.48
N SER A 225 -22.20 -3.16 13.65
CA SER A 225 -23.28 -2.72 14.54
C SER A 225 -23.08 -1.26 14.95
N TYR A 226 -24.19 -0.51 15.04
CA TYR A 226 -24.13 0.89 15.43
C TYR A 226 -23.48 1.06 16.81
N GLY A 227 -22.57 2.02 16.93
CA GLY A 227 -21.89 2.35 18.20
C GLY A 227 -20.71 1.46 18.56
N ILE A 228 -20.42 0.35 17.85
CA ILE A 228 -19.25 -0.49 18.13
C ILE A 228 -17.91 0.19 17.74
N ALA A 229 -18.02 1.21 16.90
CA ALA A 229 -16.94 1.89 16.22
C ALA A 229 -16.89 3.36 16.67
N SER A 230 -15.71 3.86 17.07
CA SER A 230 -15.55 5.29 17.35
C SER A 230 -15.85 6.10 16.09
N ARG A 231 -16.60 7.20 16.25
CA ARG A 231 -16.86 8.19 15.20
C ARG A 231 -16.06 9.48 15.39
N GLN A 232 -15.15 9.50 16.37
CA GLN A 232 -14.34 10.68 16.66
C GLN A 232 -13.42 11.00 15.47
N GLY A 233 -13.43 12.27 15.06
CA GLY A 233 -12.70 12.73 13.88
C GLY A 233 -13.39 12.45 12.54
N ILE A 234 -14.57 11.81 12.52
CA ILE A 234 -15.39 11.64 11.30
C ILE A 234 -16.35 12.82 11.17
N VAL A 235 -16.41 13.43 9.97
CA VAL A 235 -17.37 14.50 9.67
C VAL A 235 -18.79 13.93 9.65
N PRO A 236 -19.72 14.43 10.47
CA PRO A 236 -21.09 13.92 10.50
C PRO A 236 -21.86 14.35 9.23
N SER A 237 -22.64 13.42 8.67
CA SER A 237 -23.52 13.67 7.51
C SER A 237 -25.01 13.61 7.90
N CYS A 238 -25.37 12.78 8.88
CA CYS A 238 -26.73 12.70 9.45
C CYS A 238 -26.68 12.92 10.96
N LYS A 239 -27.67 13.64 11.51
CA LYS A 239 -27.87 13.79 12.96
C LYS A 239 -28.86 12.76 13.48
#